data_AF-A0A9D8RGU5-F1
#
_entry.id   AF-A0A9D8RGU5-F1
#
_cell.length_a   1.000
_cell.length_b   1.000
_cell.length_c   1.000
_cell.angle_alpha   90.00
_cell.angle_beta   90.00
_cell.angle_gamma   90.00
#
_symmetry.space_group_name_H-M   'P 1'
#
loop_
_entity.id
_entity.type
_entity.pdbx_description
1 polymer ?
#
loop_
_entity_poly.entity_id
_entity_poly.type
_entity_poly.pdbx_seq_one_letter_code
_entity_poly.pdbx_strand_id
1 'polypeptide(L)'
;MKKTIVALSLIGFTALAFLATGCTKKEISPSSPVTTVTETKPEPVVTEEKVPEPVVAEPVKEETKMIPGVMLWDEASFWYEKPDGKMYWKLTVDYGTAFECYPKESADSTNSLVESKNAIRVITSTKEEAKKEFTKIRYQNNDYWVQTAIIAINAVPAVVVKDNTYIYKAAEIDKITKDQLSVGTILALYEEDTINGFSKISARPGTKLYEEVFIKEDKLSNNTDDIRALNMVKLIKNTKEKAMQLELLDNTKNLNVSPEIQEVLGSVEDSLVNGTNLSSAAANLLGEASSTATNAANTANDFVDEIVQQTEDFTSVIRQEPARPRIIDDDAK
;
A
#
# COMPACT_ATOMS: atom_id res chain seq x y z
N MET A 1 -4.24 -38.23 -28.31
CA MET A 1 -4.51 -38.28 -26.87
C MET A 1 -3.68 -37.20 -26.19
N LYS A 2 -4.30 -36.08 -25.78
CA LYS A 2 -3.61 -34.98 -25.09
C LYS A 2 -3.87 -35.15 -23.59
N LYS A 3 -2.80 -35.32 -22.80
CA LYS A 3 -2.87 -35.41 -21.34
C LYS A 3 -2.76 -34.00 -20.77
N THR A 4 -3.81 -33.57 -20.07
CA THR A 4 -3.85 -32.32 -19.30
C THR A 4 -3.30 -32.61 -17.91
N ILE A 5 -2.22 -31.94 -17.53
CA ILE A 5 -1.67 -31.98 -16.16
C ILE A 5 -2.23 -30.75 -15.44
N VAL A 6 -3.03 -30.98 -14.40
CA VAL A 6 -3.51 -29.93 -13.49
C VAL A 6 -2.60 -29.94 -12.27
N ALA A 7 -1.81 -28.88 -12.10
CA ALA A 7 -1.00 -28.65 -10.92
C ALA A 7 -1.80 -27.82 -9.92
N LEU A 8 -2.25 -28.45 -8.83
CA LEU A 8 -2.79 -27.78 -7.64
C LEU A 8 -1.60 -27.19 -6.86
N SER A 9 -1.55 -25.88 -6.71
CA SER A 9 -0.62 -25.22 -5.78
C SER A 9 -1.32 -24.94 -4.45
N LEU A 10 -0.76 -25.48 -3.39
CA LEU A 10 -1.21 -25.38 -2.01
C LEU A 10 -0.66 -24.07 -1.43
N ILE A 11 -1.53 -23.11 -1.11
CA ILE A 11 -1.14 -21.84 -0.47
C ILE A 11 -1.07 -22.07 1.03
N GLY A 12 0.15 -22.13 1.56
CA GLY A 12 0.42 -22.17 3.00
C GLY A 12 0.37 -20.77 3.61
N PHE A 13 -0.60 -20.52 4.50
CA PHE A 13 -0.65 -19.33 5.35
C PHE A 13 0.40 -19.43 6.46
N THR A 14 1.38 -18.52 6.45
CA THR A 14 2.31 -18.32 7.56
C THR A 14 1.76 -17.22 8.46
N ALA A 15 1.34 -17.60 9.68
CA ALA A 15 0.94 -16.66 10.73
C ALA A 15 2.20 -16.03 11.35
N LEU A 16 2.34 -14.71 11.23
CA LEU A 16 3.40 -13.92 11.86
C LEU A 16 2.87 -13.40 13.21
N ALA A 17 3.41 -13.92 14.31
CA ALA A 17 3.09 -13.46 15.66
C ALA A 17 3.90 -12.17 15.97
N PHE A 18 3.20 -11.06 16.23
CA PHE A 18 3.79 -9.85 16.76
C PHE A 18 3.83 -9.92 18.30
N LEU A 19 5.04 -9.91 18.86
CA LEU A 19 5.29 -9.73 20.29
C LEU A 19 5.20 -8.24 20.63
N ALA A 20 4.20 -7.87 21.43
CA ALA A 20 4.08 -6.56 22.05
C ALA A 20 5.18 -6.38 23.11
N THR A 21 6.00 -5.35 22.98
CA THR A 21 6.94 -4.91 24.02
C THR A 21 6.33 -3.72 24.76
N GLY A 22 6.22 -3.88 26.09
CA GLY A 22 5.55 -2.95 26.98
C GLY A 22 6.35 -1.66 27.22
N CYS A 23 5.61 -0.54 27.21
CA CYS A 23 6.08 0.76 27.70
C CYS A 23 6.27 0.73 29.22
N THR A 24 7.48 1.02 29.70
CA THR A 24 7.72 1.37 31.11
C THR A 24 7.80 2.88 31.25
N LYS A 25 6.86 3.40 32.04
CA LYS A 25 6.69 4.81 32.43
C LYS A 25 7.82 5.17 33.40
N LYS A 26 8.69 6.13 33.04
CA LYS A 26 9.75 6.63 33.94
C LYS A 26 9.32 7.97 34.53
N GLU A 27 9.20 7.99 35.85
CA GLU A 27 8.85 9.15 36.67
C GLU A 27 9.94 10.24 36.57
N ILE A 28 9.51 11.48 36.39
CA ILE A 28 10.35 12.67 36.41
C ILE A 28 10.26 13.26 37.81
N SER A 29 11.39 13.27 38.52
CA SER A 29 11.57 13.96 39.80
C SER A 29 12.06 15.39 39.55
N PRO A 30 11.47 16.43 40.16
CA PRO A 30 11.99 17.79 40.05
C PRO A 30 12.95 18.08 41.21
N SER A 31 14.20 18.46 40.89
CA SER A 31 15.08 19.14 41.83
C SER A 31 15.64 20.41 41.20
N SER A 32 15.15 21.57 41.64
CA SER A 32 15.72 22.87 41.35
C SER A 32 16.90 23.16 42.29
N PRO A 33 18.06 23.63 41.80
CA PRO A 33 19.03 24.30 42.66
C PRO A 33 18.81 25.82 42.63
N VAL A 34 18.67 26.37 43.84
CA VAL A 34 18.70 27.81 44.15
C VAL A 34 20.08 28.36 43.79
N THR A 35 20.13 29.37 42.91
CA THR A 35 21.37 30.08 42.57
C THR A 35 21.46 31.34 43.43
N THR A 36 22.43 31.36 44.33
CA THR A 36 22.81 32.52 45.14
C THR A 36 23.55 33.52 44.26
N VAL A 37 23.00 34.73 44.11
CA VAL A 37 23.62 35.84 43.38
C VAL A 37 24.58 36.56 44.34
N THR A 38 25.88 36.40 44.13
CA THR A 38 26.91 37.21 44.80
C THR A 38 27.21 38.42 43.92
N GLU A 39 26.69 39.57 44.33
CA GLU A 39 26.91 40.87 43.69
C GLU A 39 28.37 41.28 43.86
N THR A 40 29.15 41.22 42.77
CA THR A 40 30.54 41.65 42.74
C THR A 40 30.64 42.98 42.03
N LYS A 41 31.11 43.99 42.76
CA LYS A 41 31.36 45.38 42.33
C LYS A 41 32.32 45.42 41.13
N PRO A 42 31.98 46.08 40.00
CA PRO A 42 32.88 46.18 38.86
C PRO A 42 34.01 47.18 39.13
N GLU A 43 35.24 46.72 38.96
CA GLU A 43 36.43 47.57 38.82
C GLU A 43 36.52 48.13 37.39
N PRO A 44 37.08 49.34 37.20
CA PRO A 44 37.21 49.96 35.90
C PRO A 44 38.23 49.21 35.03
N VAL A 45 37.74 48.45 34.05
CA VAL A 45 38.55 47.80 33.02
C VAL A 45 39.02 48.86 32.02
N VAL A 46 40.31 49.16 32.04
CA VAL A 46 41.00 49.92 30.99
C VAL A 46 40.88 49.14 29.68
N THR A 47 40.07 49.65 28.76
CA THR A 47 39.83 49.01 27.46
C THR A 47 40.98 49.42 26.53
N GLU A 48 41.98 48.56 26.38
CA GLU A 48 42.91 48.63 25.26
C GLU A 48 42.13 48.34 23.97
N GLU A 49 42.08 49.33 23.09
CA GLU A 49 41.49 49.27 21.75
C GLU A 49 42.29 48.29 20.89
N LYS A 50 41.94 47.00 20.97
CA LYS A 50 42.50 45.95 20.11
C LYS A 50 41.96 46.16 18.70
N VAL A 51 42.84 46.58 17.79
CA VAL A 51 42.58 46.67 16.35
C VAL A 51 41.93 45.35 15.89
N PRO A 52 40.70 45.37 15.31
CA PRO A 52 40.02 44.16 14.90
C PRO A 52 40.85 43.45 13.83
N GLU A 53 41.24 42.20 14.12
CA GLU A 53 41.87 41.32 13.15
C GLU A 53 40.94 41.19 11.92
N PRO A 54 41.49 41.19 10.69
CA PRO A 54 40.70 41.09 9.48
C PRO A 54 39.90 39.79 9.53
N VAL A 55 38.57 39.91 9.60
CA VAL A 55 37.64 38.78 9.56
C VAL A 55 37.80 38.14 8.19
N VAL A 56 38.55 37.03 8.14
CA VAL A 56 38.68 36.20 6.95
C VAL A 56 37.28 35.65 6.68
N ALA A 57 36.61 36.19 5.65
CA ALA A 57 35.29 35.73 5.25
C ALA A 57 35.37 34.23 4.96
N GLU A 58 34.66 33.42 5.74
CA GLU A 58 34.52 32.01 5.46
C GLU A 58 33.95 31.85 4.04
N PRO A 59 34.52 30.96 3.21
CA PRO A 59 34.04 30.76 1.86
C PRO A 59 32.57 30.33 1.92
N VAL A 60 31.69 31.13 1.33
CA VAL A 60 30.27 30.83 1.21
C VAL A 60 30.16 29.51 0.45
N LYS A 61 29.76 28.46 1.15
CA LYS A 61 29.53 27.13 0.56
C LYS A 61 28.32 27.26 -0.35
N GLU A 62 28.53 27.23 -1.66
CA GLU A 62 27.43 27.22 -2.63
C GLU A 62 26.54 26.00 -2.34
N GLU A 63 25.27 26.26 -2.04
CA GLU A 63 24.30 25.19 -1.84
C GLU A 63 24.03 24.51 -3.17
N THR A 64 24.36 23.22 -3.26
CA THR A 64 24.07 22.40 -4.43
C THR A 64 22.55 22.30 -4.61
N LYS A 65 22.02 22.91 -5.68
CA LYS A 65 20.59 22.83 -6.01
C LYS A 65 20.23 21.38 -6.38
N MET A 66 19.38 20.76 -5.59
CA MET A 66 18.88 19.41 -5.85
C MET A 66 17.82 19.42 -6.97
N ILE A 67 17.68 18.29 -7.67
CA ILE A 67 16.70 18.10 -8.76
C ILE A 67 15.51 17.30 -8.23
N PRO A 68 14.25 17.75 -8.36
CA PRO A 68 13.11 17.01 -7.84
C PRO A 68 12.91 15.68 -8.58
N GLY A 69 12.39 14.67 -7.88
CA GLY A 69 12.04 13.38 -8.46
C GLY A 69 10.84 12.73 -7.79
N VAL A 70 10.19 11.82 -8.54
CA VAL A 70 8.98 11.11 -8.11
C VAL A 70 9.13 9.62 -8.37
N MET A 71 8.68 8.82 -7.40
CA MET A 71 8.65 7.37 -7.52
C MET A 71 7.54 6.91 -8.48
N LEU A 72 7.88 6.08 -9.48
CA LEU A 72 6.94 5.56 -10.49
C LEU A 72 6.43 4.14 -10.22
N TRP A 73 6.85 3.51 -9.12
CA TRP A 73 6.48 2.13 -8.80
C TRP A 73 5.96 2.01 -7.38
N ASP A 74 4.93 1.18 -7.18
CA ASP A 74 4.47 0.80 -5.85
C ASP A 74 5.42 -0.24 -5.24
N GLU A 75 5.56 -0.22 -3.91
CA GLU A 75 6.54 -1.05 -3.19
C GLU A 75 7.99 -0.88 -3.71
N ALA A 76 8.31 0.30 -4.22
CA ALA A 76 9.65 0.61 -4.67
C ALA A 76 10.64 0.62 -3.50
N SER A 77 11.91 0.38 -3.78
CA SER A 77 12.92 0.25 -2.74
C SER A 77 13.97 1.35 -2.83
N PHE A 78 14.30 1.92 -1.68
CA PHE A 78 15.52 2.68 -1.48
C PHE A 78 16.63 1.78 -0.93
N TRP A 79 17.85 2.10 -1.33
CA TRP A 79 19.04 1.29 -1.12
C TRP A 79 20.13 2.13 -0.48
N TYR A 80 21.04 1.48 0.24
CA TYR A 80 22.31 2.08 0.63
C TYR A 80 23.45 1.29 0.01
N GLU A 81 24.54 1.99 -0.26
CA GLU A 81 25.77 1.37 -0.72
C GLU A 81 26.63 0.95 0.49
N LYS A 82 27.25 -0.23 0.39
CA LYS A 82 28.27 -0.67 1.34
C LYS A 82 29.69 -0.49 0.77
N PRO A 83 30.74 -0.62 1.61
CA PRO A 83 32.13 -0.51 1.16
C PRO A 83 32.54 -1.49 0.05
N ASP A 84 31.77 -2.57 -0.17
CA ASP A 84 31.97 -3.51 -1.27
C ASP A 84 31.40 -3.02 -2.62
N GLY A 85 30.80 -1.82 -2.65
CA GLY A 85 30.18 -1.22 -3.83
C GLY A 85 28.83 -1.82 -4.21
N LYS A 86 28.25 -2.69 -3.36
CA LYS A 86 26.95 -3.32 -3.61
C LYS A 86 25.80 -2.53 -2.97
N MET A 87 24.63 -2.63 -3.58
CA MET A 87 23.40 -1.99 -3.11
C MET A 87 22.59 -2.94 -2.25
N TYR A 88 22.31 -2.51 -1.02
CA TYR A 88 21.53 -3.24 -0.03
C TYR A 88 20.20 -2.53 0.24
N TRP A 89 19.13 -3.31 0.27
CA TRP A 89 17.79 -2.81 0.55
C TRP A 89 17.76 -2.10 1.91
N LYS A 90 17.08 -0.95 1.97
CA LYS A 90 16.94 -0.16 3.19
C LYS A 90 15.50 -0.03 3.66
N LEU A 91 14.63 0.44 2.76
CA LEU A 91 13.23 0.70 3.04
C LEU A 91 12.43 0.65 1.75
N THR A 92 11.12 0.50 1.92
CA THR A 92 10.14 0.50 0.84
C THR A 92 9.37 1.81 0.85
N VAL A 93 9.11 2.38 -0.33
CA VAL A 93 8.30 3.59 -0.52
C VAL A 93 7.20 3.33 -1.53
N ASP A 94 6.14 4.12 -1.41
CA ASP A 94 4.98 4.03 -2.29
C ASP A 94 5.16 4.86 -3.56
N TYR A 95 4.38 4.50 -4.57
CA TYR A 95 4.25 5.29 -5.79
C TYR A 95 3.81 6.73 -5.49
N GLY A 96 4.43 7.70 -6.15
CA GLY A 96 4.18 9.13 -5.93
C GLY A 96 5.00 9.77 -4.82
N THR A 97 5.84 9.00 -4.12
CA THR A 97 6.78 9.55 -3.13
C THR A 97 7.74 10.54 -3.80
N ALA A 98 7.77 11.77 -3.29
CA ALA A 98 8.71 12.81 -3.71
C ALA A 98 10.07 12.63 -3.02
N PHE A 99 11.14 12.90 -3.76
CA PHE A 99 12.51 12.95 -3.25
C PHE A 99 13.34 13.93 -4.07
N GLU A 100 14.59 14.13 -3.67
CA GLU A 100 15.54 15.01 -4.32
C GLU A 100 16.69 14.20 -4.91
N CYS A 101 17.05 14.42 -6.16
CA CYS A 101 18.19 13.80 -6.83
C CYS A 101 19.42 14.70 -6.72
N TYR A 102 20.58 14.09 -6.49
CA TYR A 102 21.85 14.79 -6.54
C TYR A 102 22.19 15.16 -7.99
N PRO A 103 22.50 16.43 -8.30
CA PRO A 103 22.96 16.80 -9.62
C PRO A 103 24.33 16.19 -9.89
N LYS A 104 24.63 15.92 -11.15
CA LYS A 104 25.95 15.43 -11.54
C LYS A 104 27.00 16.55 -11.42
N GLU A 105 28.10 16.30 -10.71
CA GLU A 105 29.17 17.29 -10.46
C GLU A 105 29.99 17.67 -11.71
N SER A 106 30.04 16.79 -12.73
CA SER A 106 30.83 16.99 -13.95
C SER A 106 29.99 16.84 -15.21
N ALA A 107 30.13 17.81 -16.13
CA ALA A 107 29.58 17.79 -17.48
C ALA A 107 30.34 16.80 -18.40
N ASP A 108 30.59 15.56 -17.94
CA ASP A 108 31.00 14.51 -18.87
C ASP A 108 29.83 14.17 -19.80
N SER A 109 30.15 13.84 -21.06
CA SER A 109 29.30 13.64 -22.24
C SER A 109 28.12 12.67 -22.15
N THR A 110 27.74 12.22 -20.95
CA THR A 110 26.52 11.45 -20.71
C THR A 110 25.34 12.41 -20.54
N ASN A 111 24.24 12.12 -21.21
CA ASN A 111 23.00 12.91 -21.18
C ASN A 111 22.24 12.86 -19.82
N SER A 112 22.89 12.48 -18.72
CA SER A 112 22.29 12.37 -17.38
C SER A 112 22.50 13.65 -16.59
N LEU A 113 21.41 14.20 -16.05
CA LEU A 113 21.41 15.38 -15.19
C LEU A 113 21.79 15.06 -13.73
N VAL A 114 21.74 13.79 -13.35
CA VAL A 114 21.85 13.32 -11.95
C VAL A 114 23.04 12.38 -11.73
N GLU A 115 23.48 12.30 -10.48
CA GLU A 115 24.49 11.34 -10.02
C GLU A 115 23.94 9.91 -10.11
N SER A 116 24.41 9.16 -11.12
CA SER A 116 24.00 7.78 -11.38
C SER A 116 25.20 6.85 -11.49
N LYS A 117 25.01 5.58 -11.11
CA LYS A 117 26.01 4.53 -11.34
C LYS A 117 25.39 3.17 -11.53
N ASN A 118 26.16 2.29 -12.17
CA ASN A 118 25.81 0.88 -12.25
C ASN A 118 26.36 0.13 -11.04
N ALA A 119 25.50 -0.55 -10.29
CA ALA A 119 25.87 -1.34 -9.13
C ALA A 119 25.14 -2.69 -9.10
N ILE A 120 25.67 -3.64 -8.33
CA ILE A 120 25.00 -4.93 -8.10
C ILE A 120 23.93 -4.75 -7.04
N ARG A 121 22.69 -5.10 -7.40
CA ARG A 121 21.59 -5.25 -6.45
C ARG A 121 21.71 -6.59 -5.73
N VAL A 122 21.79 -6.57 -4.40
CA VAL A 122 21.77 -7.79 -3.59
C VAL A 122 20.35 -8.01 -3.07
N ILE A 123 19.65 -9.00 -3.62
CA ILE A 123 18.37 -9.46 -3.07
C ILE A 123 18.65 -10.55 -2.05
N THR A 124 18.60 -10.21 -0.78
CA THR A 124 18.95 -11.12 0.34
C THR A 124 18.12 -12.40 0.36
N SER A 125 16.88 -12.38 -0.15
CA SER A 125 16.01 -13.56 -0.16
C SER A 125 16.34 -14.57 -1.27
N THR A 126 16.79 -14.12 -2.45
CA THR A 126 17.01 -15.00 -3.62
C THR A 126 18.48 -15.20 -3.98
N LYS A 127 19.41 -14.42 -3.36
CA LYS A 127 20.83 -14.33 -3.75
C LYS A 127 21.03 -13.97 -5.23
N GLU A 128 20.02 -13.39 -5.88
CA GLU A 128 20.16 -12.89 -7.23
C GLU A 128 20.98 -11.61 -7.22
N GLU A 129 22.04 -11.63 -8.03
CA GLU A 129 22.88 -10.47 -8.31
C GLU A 129 22.54 -9.96 -9.71
N ALA A 130 21.95 -8.77 -9.78
CA ALA A 130 21.66 -8.11 -11.04
C ALA A 130 22.33 -6.74 -11.07
N LYS A 131 23.09 -6.46 -12.13
CA LYS A 131 23.61 -5.13 -12.39
C LYS A 131 22.45 -4.23 -12.81
N LYS A 132 22.26 -3.13 -12.08
CA LYS A 132 21.23 -2.13 -12.33
C LYS A 132 21.85 -0.74 -12.24
N GLU A 133 21.23 0.21 -12.93
CA GLU A 133 21.56 1.62 -12.79
C GLU A 133 20.79 2.19 -11.59
N PHE A 134 21.51 2.90 -10.74
CA PHE A 134 20.97 3.57 -9.56
C PHE A 134 21.27 5.06 -9.64
N THR A 135 20.29 5.87 -9.28
CA THR A 135 20.39 7.32 -9.06
C THR A 135 20.52 7.60 -7.57
N LYS A 136 21.41 8.50 -7.18
CA LYS A 136 21.56 8.94 -5.79
C LYS A 136 20.51 9.99 -5.47
N ILE A 137 19.86 9.81 -4.33
CA ILE A 137 18.74 10.65 -3.89
C ILE A 137 18.88 11.03 -2.42
N ARG A 138 18.18 12.08 -2.02
CA ARG A 138 17.92 12.49 -0.66
C ARG A 138 16.42 12.37 -0.39
N TYR A 139 16.07 11.70 0.70
CA TYR A 139 14.70 11.57 1.18
C TYR A 139 14.69 11.74 2.69
N GLN A 140 13.86 12.66 3.21
CA GLN A 140 13.78 12.97 4.64
C GLN A 140 15.16 13.23 5.27
N ASN A 141 16.00 14.05 4.63
CA ASN A 141 17.37 14.38 5.07
C ASN A 141 18.35 13.20 5.15
N ASN A 142 18.02 12.07 4.53
CA ASN A 142 18.89 10.90 4.46
C ASN A 142 19.23 10.58 3.00
N ASP A 143 20.45 10.09 2.79
CA ASP A 143 20.94 9.72 1.47
C ASP A 143 20.64 8.26 1.15
N TYR A 144 20.13 8.03 -0.05
CA TYR A 144 19.82 6.71 -0.56
C TYR A 144 20.19 6.59 -2.04
N TRP A 145 20.03 5.39 -2.55
CA TRP A 145 20.06 5.06 -3.96
C TRP A 145 18.72 4.46 -4.38
N VAL A 146 18.28 4.75 -5.59
CA VAL A 146 17.04 4.21 -6.18
C VAL A 146 17.33 3.76 -7.61
N GLN A 147 16.64 2.73 -8.11
CA GLN A 147 16.83 2.31 -9.49
C GLN A 147 16.36 3.39 -10.47
N THR A 148 17.18 3.74 -11.45
CA THR A 148 16.85 4.83 -12.40
C THR A 148 15.58 4.53 -13.20
N ALA A 149 15.35 3.26 -13.55
CA ALA A 149 14.20 2.84 -14.36
C ALA A 149 12.83 2.95 -13.65
N ILE A 150 12.78 3.33 -12.37
CA ILE A 150 11.54 3.37 -11.58
C ILE A 150 11.21 4.77 -11.06
N ILE A 151 11.89 5.81 -11.56
CA ILE A 151 11.73 7.19 -11.12
C ILE A 151 11.50 8.13 -12.31
N ALA A 152 10.79 9.23 -12.07
CA ALA A 152 10.78 10.39 -12.94
C ALA A 152 11.68 11.47 -12.32
N ILE A 153 12.64 11.97 -13.10
CA ILE A 153 13.56 13.04 -12.71
C ILE A 153 13.05 14.36 -13.27
N ASN A 154 13.26 15.46 -12.56
CA ASN A 154 12.72 16.78 -12.91
C ASN A 154 11.18 16.80 -12.95
N ALA A 155 10.56 16.10 -12.00
CA ALA A 155 9.11 15.99 -11.89
C ALA A 155 8.66 16.17 -10.45
N VAL A 156 7.40 16.57 -10.27
CA VAL A 156 6.71 16.66 -8.98
C VAL A 156 5.51 15.72 -8.95
N PRO A 157 5.06 15.25 -7.77
CA PRO A 157 3.87 14.43 -7.73
C PRO A 157 2.62 15.26 -8.08
N ALA A 158 1.70 14.66 -8.81
CA ALA A 158 0.38 15.21 -9.07
C ALA A 158 -0.65 14.09 -9.12
N VAL A 159 -1.93 14.45 -9.17
CA VAL A 159 -3.06 13.52 -9.14
C VAL A 159 -4.09 13.87 -10.20
N VAL A 160 -4.74 12.85 -10.75
CA VAL A 160 -5.90 13.04 -11.63
C VAL A 160 -7.11 13.37 -10.77
N VAL A 161 -7.70 14.55 -10.99
CA VAL A 161 -8.86 15.04 -10.20
C VAL A 161 -10.16 15.05 -11.00
N LYS A 162 -10.14 14.74 -12.30
CA LYS A 162 -11.37 14.72 -13.10
C LYS A 162 -11.53 13.41 -13.86
N ASP A 163 -12.78 13.01 -14.06
CA ASP A 163 -13.13 11.89 -14.92
C ASP A 163 -12.83 12.19 -16.40
N ASN A 164 -12.88 11.11 -17.20
CA ASN A 164 -12.63 11.13 -18.64
C ASN A 164 -11.26 11.75 -18.96
N THR A 165 -10.25 11.39 -18.17
CA THR A 165 -8.88 11.86 -18.33
C THR A 165 -8.14 10.94 -19.28
N TYR A 166 -8.07 11.34 -20.55
CA TYR A 166 -7.39 10.60 -21.60
C TYR A 166 -5.90 10.92 -21.65
N ILE A 167 -5.11 9.92 -22.05
CA ILE A 167 -3.70 10.10 -22.36
C ILE A 167 -3.53 10.48 -23.82
N TYR A 168 -2.61 11.40 -24.10
CA TYR A 168 -2.26 11.88 -25.43
C TYR A 168 -0.78 11.58 -25.72
N LYS A 169 -0.47 11.21 -26.97
CA LYS A 169 0.91 10.93 -27.39
C LYS A 169 1.74 12.20 -27.67
N ALA A 170 1.07 13.33 -27.88
CA ALA A 170 1.65 14.65 -28.00
C ALA A 170 0.66 15.69 -27.43
N ALA A 171 1.10 16.93 -27.26
CA ALA A 171 0.28 18.04 -26.76
C ALA A 171 -0.75 18.57 -27.79
N GLU A 172 -1.56 17.66 -28.35
CA GLU A 172 -2.52 17.91 -29.43
C GLU A 172 -3.78 17.04 -29.26
N ILE A 173 -4.97 17.58 -29.55
CA ILE A 173 -6.26 16.90 -29.32
C ILE A 173 -6.42 15.64 -30.19
N ASP A 174 -5.91 15.64 -31.41
CA ASP A 174 -6.02 14.51 -32.34
C ASP A 174 -5.05 13.35 -32.01
N LYS A 175 -4.10 13.56 -31.08
CA LYS A 175 -3.15 12.54 -30.60
C LYS A 175 -3.66 11.76 -29.40
N ILE A 176 -4.96 11.82 -29.13
CA ILE A 176 -5.62 11.09 -28.05
C ILE A 176 -5.45 9.57 -28.22
N THR A 177 -5.20 8.88 -27.11
CA THR A 177 -5.15 7.42 -27.06
C THR A 177 -6.50 6.85 -26.60
N LYS A 178 -6.64 5.52 -26.63
CA LYS A 178 -7.79 4.84 -26.02
C LYS A 178 -7.65 4.68 -24.51
N ASP A 179 -6.47 4.98 -23.96
CA ASP A 179 -6.16 4.81 -22.56
C ASP A 179 -6.69 5.99 -21.74
N GLN A 180 -7.20 5.69 -20.55
CA GLN A 180 -7.72 6.66 -19.60
C GLN A 180 -7.09 6.42 -18.22
N LEU A 181 -6.92 7.51 -17.48
CA LEU A 181 -6.58 7.47 -16.06
C LEU A 181 -7.82 7.78 -15.22
N SER A 182 -8.02 7.01 -14.16
CA SER A 182 -9.10 7.23 -13.18
C SER A 182 -8.76 8.39 -12.25
N VAL A 183 -9.78 9.06 -11.72
CA VAL A 183 -9.64 9.99 -10.59
C VAL A 183 -8.90 9.30 -9.44
N GLY A 184 -8.01 10.04 -8.78
CA GLY A 184 -7.15 9.55 -7.71
C GLY A 184 -5.89 8.82 -8.20
N THR A 185 -5.65 8.73 -9.51
CA THR A 185 -4.37 8.24 -10.03
C THR A 185 -3.27 9.25 -9.72
N ILE A 186 -2.33 8.88 -8.84
CA ILE A 186 -1.10 9.65 -8.62
C ILE A 186 -0.21 9.54 -9.88
N LEU A 187 0.62 10.53 -10.18
CA LEU A 187 1.53 10.55 -11.32
C LEU A 187 2.69 11.52 -11.08
N ALA A 188 3.70 11.45 -11.95
CA ALA A 188 4.78 12.43 -12.00
C ALA A 188 4.46 13.47 -13.07
N LEU A 189 4.48 14.75 -12.70
CA LEU A 189 4.22 15.92 -13.53
C LEU A 189 5.54 16.65 -13.82
N TYR A 190 5.85 16.88 -15.09
CA TYR A 190 6.98 17.70 -15.51
C TYR A 190 6.50 19.16 -15.68
N GLU A 191 6.59 19.97 -14.61
CA GLU A 191 5.98 21.30 -14.55
C GLU A 191 6.44 22.25 -15.67
N GLU A 192 7.71 22.14 -16.08
CA GLU A 192 8.32 22.96 -17.13
C GLU A 192 7.90 22.56 -18.55
N ASP A 193 7.27 21.38 -18.73
CA ASP A 193 6.93 20.80 -20.03
C ASP A 193 5.43 20.92 -20.38
N THR A 194 4.78 22.01 -19.97
CA THR A 194 3.38 22.28 -20.32
C THR A 194 3.28 23.00 -21.67
N ILE A 195 2.55 22.40 -22.62
CA ILE A 195 2.43 22.87 -23.99
C ILE A 195 0.95 22.92 -24.38
N ASN A 196 0.44 24.08 -24.79
CA ASN A 196 -0.93 24.27 -25.28
C ASN A 196 -2.03 23.74 -24.33
N GLY A 197 -1.85 23.87 -23.01
CA GLY A 197 -2.79 23.35 -22.00
C GLY A 197 -2.72 21.84 -21.79
N PHE A 198 -1.68 21.18 -22.29
CA PHE A 198 -1.34 19.80 -21.98
C PHE A 198 -0.07 19.76 -21.14
N SER A 199 -0.13 19.06 -20.03
CA SER A 199 1.02 18.79 -19.18
C SER A 199 1.65 17.46 -19.55
N LYS A 200 2.98 17.42 -19.62
CA LYS A 200 3.74 16.18 -19.75
C LYS A 200 3.77 15.43 -18.42
N ILE A 201 3.57 14.12 -18.47
CA ILE A 201 3.49 13.25 -17.29
C ILE A 201 4.17 11.90 -17.53
N SER A 202 4.60 11.28 -16.43
CA SER A 202 4.88 9.84 -16.37
C SER A 202 3.97 9.21 -15.33
N ALA A 203 3.37 8.06 -15.65
CA ALA A 203 2.42 7.40 -14.77
C ALA A 203 2.51 5.88 -14.89
N ARG A 204 2.14 5.18 -13.81
CA ARG A 204 2.08 3.72 -13.82
C ARG A 204 0.80 3.19 -13.15
N PRO A 205 -0.38 3.39 -13.76
CA PRO A 205 -1.61 2.80 -13.24
C PRO A 205 -1.54 1.27 -13.34
N GLY A 206 -1.53 0.60 -12.19
CA GLY A 206 -1.38 -0.85 -12.11
C GLY A 206 -0.04 -1.34 -12.69
N THR A 207 -0.09 -2.10 -13.79
CA THR A 207 1.11 -2.73 -14.38
C THR A 207 1.64 -2.01 -15.61
N LYS A 208 0.87 -1.08 -16.20
CA LYS A 208 1.24 -0.39 -17.44
C LYS A 208 2.00 0.88 -17.13
N LEU A 209 3.16 1.05 -17.75
CA LEU A 209 3.99 2.25 -17.64
C LEU A 209 3.70 3.19 -18.82
N TYR A 210 3.45 4.44 -18.51
CA TYR A 210 3.40 5.55 -19.46
C TYR A 210 4.55 6.49 -19.15
N GLU A 211 5.46 6.63 -20.10
CA GLU A 211 6.63 7.50 -19.99
C GLU A 211 6.42 8.69 -20.91
N GLU A 212 6.56 9.91 -20.37
CA GLU A 212 6.60 11.14 -21.16
C GLU A 212 5.40 11.33 -22.10
N VAL A 213 4.19 11.05 -21.59
CA VAL A 213 2.93 11.27 -22.30
C VAL A 213 2.27 12.57 -21.87
N PHE A 214 1.15 12.94 -22.49
CA PHE A 214 0.48 14.22 -22.23
C PHE A 214 -0.95 14.03 -21.71
N ILE A 215 -1.37 14.90 -20.80
CA ILE A 215 -2.74 14.98 -20.26
C ILE A 215 -3.15 16.45 -20.23
N LYS A 216 -4.44 16.77 -20.38
CA LYS A 216 -4.92 18.15 -20.22
C LYS A 216 -4.66 18.65 -18.81
N GLU A 217 -4.07 19.83 -18.70
CA GLU A 217 -3.66 20.44 -17.43
C GLU A 217 -4.83 20.58 -16.44
N ASP A 218 -6.02 20.94 -16.95
CA ASP A 218 -7.22 21.12 -16.13
C ASP A 218 -7.72 19.83 -15.45
N LYS A 219 -7.15 18.67 -15.79
CA LYS A 219 -7.47 17.35 -15.22
C LYS A 219 -6.57 16.97 -14.04
N LEU A 220 -5.56 17.78 -13.75
CA LEU A 220 -4.52 17.48 -12.76
C LEU A 220 -4.61 18.43 -11.56
N SER A 221 -4.19 17.93 -10.40
CA SER A 221 -3.90 18.73 -9.22
C SER A 221 -2.51 18.35 -8.69
N ASN A 222 -1.67 19.34 -8.42
CA ASN A 222 -0.40 19.18 -7.70
C ASN A 222 -0.53 19.61 -6.22
N ASN A 223 -1.75 19.76 -5.70
CA ASN A 223 -1.98 20.09 -4.29
C ASN A 223 -1.44 18.97 -3.39
N THR A 224 -0.59 19.35 -2.44
CA THR A 224 0.03 18.42 -1.48
C THR A 224 -1.00 17.68 -0.63
N ASP A 225 -2.12 18.32 -0.28
CA ASP A 225 -3.17 17.69 0.52
C ASP A 225 -3.93 16.61 -0.26
N ASP A 226 -4.16 16.81 -1.56
CA ASP A 226 -4.79 15.79 -2.42
C ASP A 226 -3.92 14.53 -2.51
N ILE A 227 -2.61 14.72 -2.74
CA ILE A 227 -1.62 13.64 -2.83
C ILE A 227 -1.54 12.91 -1.48
N ARG A 228 -1.47 13.66 -0.37
CA ARG A 228 -1.43 13.11 0.99
C ARG A 228 -2.69 12.30 1.29
N ALA A 229 -3.88 12.81 0.94
CA ALA A 229 -5.14 12.13 1.17
C ALA A 229 -5.21 10.79 0.43
N LEU A 230 -4.76 10.74 -0.83
CA LEU A 230 -4.75 9.50 -1.60
C LEU A 230 -3.75 8.46 -1.05
N ASN A 231 -2.59 8.90 -0.56
CA ASN A 231 -1.67 8.01 0.14
C ASN A 231 -2.28 7.47 1.45
N MET A 232 -3.02 8.30 2.20
CA MET A 232 -3.78 7.85 3.36
C MET A 232 -4.88 6.85 3.00
N VAL A 233 -5.57 7.02 1.87
CA VAL A 233 -6.56 6.06 1.37
C VAL A 233 -5.92 4.68 1.14
N LYS A 234 -4.71 4.62 0.56
CA LYS A 234 -3.98 3.35 0.42
C LYS A 234 -3.68 2.72 1.79
N LEU A 235 -3.19 3.52 2.73
CA LEU A 235 -2.89 3.05 4.09
C LEU A 235 -4.14 2.52 4.81
N ILE A 236 -5.26 3.23 4.69
CA ILE A 236 -6.57 2.81 5.24
C ILE A 236 -6.98 1.45 4.65
N LYS A 237 -6.91 1.29 3.33
CA LYS A 237 -7.26 0.02 2.65
C LYS A 237 -6.37 -1.15 3.06
N ASN A 238 -5.10 -0.88 3.38
CA ASN A 238 -4.13 -1.91 3.80
C ASN A 238 -4.17 -2.20 5.31
N THR A 239 -4.80 -1.34 6.11
CA THR A 239 -4.94 -1.52 7.55
C THR A 239 -6.02 -2.55 7.84
N LYS A 240 -5.73 -3.55 8.69
CA LYS A 240 -6.68 -4.63 9.01
C LYS A 240 -7.70 -4.22 10.09
N GLU A 241 -7.28 -3.36 11.01
CA GLU A 241 -8.10 -2.99 12.17
C GLU A 241 -9.06 -1.86 11.81
N LYS A 242 -10.37 -2.13 11.88
CA LYS A 242 -11.41 -1.18 11.50
C LYS A 242 -11.38 0.11 12.33
N ALA A 243 -11.11 0.02 13.63
CA ALA A 243 -11.01 1.21 14.49
C ALA A 243 -9.91 2.16 13.98
N MET A 244 -8.74 1.62 13.66
CA MET A 244 -7.63 2.37 13.07
C MET A 244 -7.96 2.90 11.67
N GLN A 245 -8.69 2.15 10.84
CA GLN A 245 -9.15 2.63 9.54
C GLN A 245 -10.03 3.88 9.66
N LEU A 246 -10.97 3.89 10.61
CA LEU A 246 -11.86 5.01 10.86
C LEU A 246 -11.12 6.23 11.42
N GLU A 247 -10.17 6.02 12.34
CA GLU A 247 -9.31 7.09 12.87
C GLU A 247 -8.46 7.73 11.78
N LEU A 248 -7.83 6.92 10.92
CA LEU A 248 -7.04 7.42 9.79
C LEU A 248 -7.91 8.19 8.78
N LEU A 249 -9.13 7.71 8.52
CA LEU A 249 -10.08 8.37 7.63
C LEU A 249 -10.51 9.74 8.19
N ASP A 250 -10.85 9.81 9.49
CA ASP A 250 -11.24 11.05 10.14
C ASP A 250 -10.12 12.11 10.08
N ASN A 251 -8.88 11.70 10.39
CA ASN A 251 -7.70 12.55 10.24
C ASN A 251 -7.50 13.03 8.80
N THR A 252 -7.79 12.18 7.81
CA THR A 252 -7.64 12.51 6.38
C THR A 252 -8.69 13.51 5.90
N LYS A 253 -9.92 13.45 6.43
CA LYS A 253 -11.00 14.38 6.07
C LYS A 253 -10.74 15.82 6.51
N ASN A 254 -9.85 16.02 7.48
CA ASN A 254 -9.45 17.35 7.94
C ASN A 254 -8.44 18.05 7.00
N LEU A 255 -7.97 17.37 5.95
CA LEU A 255 -7.10 17.96 4.92
C LEU A 255 -7.91 18.85 3.96
N ASN A 256 -7.27 19.89 3.42
CA ASN A 256 -7.90 20.80 2.47
C ASN A 256 -7.80 20.24 1.04
N VAL A 257 -8.60 19.22 0.76
CA VAL A 257 -8.60 18.48 -0.51
C VAL A 257 -9.59 19.03 -1.52
N SER A 258 -9.39 18.71 -2.80
CA SER A 258 -10.32 19.04 -3.88
C SER A 258 -11.67 18.30 -3.70
N PRO A 259 -12.77 18.85 -4.25
CA PRO A 259 -14.08 18.21 -4.18
C PRO A 259 -14.09 16.76 -4.70
N GLU A 260 -13.34 16.50 -5.77
CA GLU A 260 -13.27 15.18 -6.40
C GLU A 260 -12.51 14.18 -5.53
N ILE A 261 -11.46 14.62 -4.82
CA ILE A 261 -10.80 13.78 -3.81
C ILE A 261 -11.69 13.58 -2.58
N GLN A 262 -12.49 14.57 -2.22
CA GLN A 262 -13.49 14.44 -1.14
C GLN A 262 -14.53 13.36 -1.45
N GLU A 263 -14.97 13.24 -2.71
CA GLU A 263 -15.85 12.17 -3.18
C GLU A 263 -15.20 10.78 -3.07
N VAL A 264 -13.90 10.67 -3.40
CA VAL A 264 -13.13 9.44 -3.19
C VAL A 264 -13.11 9.06 -1.70
N LEU A 265 -12.90 10.02 -0.80
CA LEU A 265 -12.93 9.78 0.65
C LEU A 265 -14.32 9.34 1.13
N GLY A 266 -15.39 9.93 0.62
CA GLY A 266 -16.77 9.52 0.91
C GLY A 266 -17.04 8.08 0.49
N SER A 267 -16.57 7.68 -0.69
CA SER A 267 -16.70 6.29 -1.18
C SER A 267 -15.96 5.29 -0.28
N VAL A 268 -14.81 5.69 0.29
CA VAL A 268 -14.07 4.87 1.26
C VAL A 268 -14.85 4.75 2.57
N GLU A 269 -15.43 5.84 3.07
CA GLU A 269 -16.28 5.83 4.26
C GLU A 269 -17.46 4.88 4.10
N ASP A 270 -18.21 5.02 3.00
CA ASP A 270 -19.37 4.18 2.71
C ASP A 270 -18.99 2.70 2.67
N SER A 271 -17.83 2.38 2.09
CA SER A 271 -17.31 1.01 2.05
C SER A 271 -16.99 0.47 3.45
N LEU A 272 -16.44 1.30 4.34
CA LEU A 272 -16.12 0.91 5.72
C LEU A 272 -17.37 0.77 6.59
N VAL A 273 -18.37 1.63 6.42
CA VAL A 273 -19.63 1.61 7.18
C VAL A 273 -20.56 0.51 6.70
N ASN A 274 -20.72 0.35 5.38
CA ASN A 274 -21.63 -0.65 4.81
C ASN A 274 -21.01 -2.05 4.71
N GLY A 275 -19.68 -2.16 4.64
CA GLY A 275 -18.97 -3.44 4.70
C GLY A 275 -19.27 -4.23 5.98
N THR A 276 -19.60 -3.56 7.09
CA THR A 276 -20.05 -4.20 8.33
C THR A 276 -21.43 -4.84 8.24
N ASN A 277 -22.29 -4.38 7.32
CA ASN A 277 -23.64 -4.93 7.16
C ASN A 277 -23.63 -6.23 6.33
N LEU A 278 -22.65 -6.42 5.45
CA LEU A 278 -22.51 -7.65 4.67
C LEU A 278 -21.95 -8.81 5.50
N SER A 279 -21.01 -8.55 6.41
CA SER A 279 -20.49 -9.63 7.29
C SER A 279 -21.52 -10.05 8.34
N SER A 280 -22.33 -9.12 8.87
CA SER A 280 -23.41 -9.45 9.80
C SER A 280 -24.60 -10.12 9.09
N ALA A 281 -24.96 -9.68 7.87
CA ALA A 281 -25.94 -10.38 7.05
C ALA A 281 -25.47 -11.79 6.67
N ALA A 282 -24.19 -11.98 6.30
CA ALA A 282 -23.63 -13.30 6.04
C ALA A 282 -23.56 -14.18 7.29
N ALA A 283 -23.24 -13.62 8.45
CA ALA A 283 -23.26 -14.35 9.72
C ALA A 283 -24.68 -14.77 10.13
N ASN A 284 -25.68 -13.90 9.90
CA ASN A 284 -27.09 -14.22 10.13
C ASN A 284 -27.60 -15.27 9.14
N LEU A 285 -27.25 -15.18 7.85
CA LEU A 285 -27.58 -16.19 6.84
C LEU A 285 -26.92 -17.54 7.13
N LEU A 286 -25.68 -17.56 7.62
CA LEU A 286 -25.01 -18.80 8.06
C LEU A 286 -25.66 -19.38 9.32
N GLY A 287 -26.11 -18.53 10.26
CA GLY A 287 -26.91 -18.95 11.41
C GLY A 287 -28.26 -19.56 11.00
N GLU A 288 -28.97 -18.92 10.07
CA GLU A 288 -30.26 -19.39 9.55
C GLU A 288 -30.10 -20.68 8.73
N ALA A 289 -29.06 -20.79 7.89
CA ALA A 289 -28.76 -22.00 7.13
C ALA A 289 -28.37 -23.17 8.05
N SER A 290 -27.63 -22.90 9.13
CA SER A 290 -27.30 -23.92 10.14
C SER A 290 -28.55 -24.41 10.87
N SER A 291 -29.46 -23.52 11.26
CA SER A 291 -30.72 -23.90 11.92
C SER A 291 -31.64 -24.72 10.99
N THR A 292 -31.66 -24.38 9.70
CA THR A 292 -32.44 -25.10 8.68
C THR A 292 -31.89 -26.51 8.45
N ALA A 293 -30.56 -26.66 8.42
CA ALA A 293 -29.90 -27.96 8.28
C ALA A 293 -30.15 -28.87 9.49
N THR A 294 -30.13 -28.30 10.71
CA THR A 294 -30.46 -29.06 11.93
C THR A 294 -31.92 -29.53 11.94
N ASN A 295 -32.86 -28.67 11.53
CA ASN A 295 -34.27 -29.06 11.45
C ASN A 295 -34.50 -30.15 10.40
N ALA A 296 -33.87 -30.05 9.22
CA ALA A 296 -33.96 -31.08 8.19
C ALA A 296 -33.36 -32.43 8.63
N ALA A 297 -32.25 -32.41 9.38
CA ALA A 297 -31.67 -33.61 9.94
C ALA A 297 -32.57 -34.28 10.99
N ASN A 298 -33.23 -33.48 11.84
CA ASN A 298 -34.20 -34.00 12.81
C ASN A 298 -35.41 -34.62 12.11
N THR A 299 -35.97 -33.95 11.10
CA THR A 299 -37.09 -34.52 10.31
C THR A 299 -36.69 -35.81 9.58
N ALA A 300 -35.45 -35.91 9.10
CA ALA A 300 -34.96 -37.13 8.46
C ALA A 300 -34.84 -38.29 9.48
N ASN A 301 -34.42 -38.01 10.71
CA ASN A 301 -34.37 -39.02 11.77
C ASN A 301 -35.77 -39.50 12.16
N ASP A 302 -36.72 -38.57 12.34
CA ASP A 302 -38.12 -38.91 12.64
C ASP A 302 -38.72 -39.83 11.56
N PHE A 303 -38.41 -39.58 10.28
CA PHE A 303 -38.86 -40.41 9.17
C PHE A 303 -38.22 -41.81 9.15
N VAL A 304 -36.94 -41.92 9.53
CA VAL A 304 -36.27 -43.22 9.65
C VAL A 304 -36.89 -44.04 10.77
N ASP A 305 -37.18 -43.42 11.91
CA ASP A 305 -37.84 -44.10 13.04
C ASP A 305 -39.24 -44.60 12.67
N GLU A 306 -40.00 -43.82 11.88
CA GLU A 306 -41.30 -44.26 11.35
C GLU A 306 -41.19 -45.48 10.43
N ILE A 307 -40.20 -45.51 9.53
CA ILE A 307 -39.95 -46.66 8.64
C ILE A 307 -39.58 -47.91 9.45
N VAL A 308 -38.74 -47.76 10.47
CA VAL A 308 -38.34 -48.87 11.34
C VAL A 308 -39.56 -49.46 12.02
N GLN A 309 -40.43 -48.63 12.61
CA GLN A 309 -41.65 -49.06 13.27
C GLN A 309 -42.59 -49.81 12.31
N GLN A 310 -42.83 -49.29 11.11
CA GLN A 310 -43.67 -49.96 10.11
C GLN A 310 -43.11 -51.32 9.68
N THR A 311 -41.77 -51.45 9.62
CA THR A 311 -41.10 -52.71 9.26
C THR A 311 -41.25 -53.74 10.36
N GLU A 312 -41.12 -53.35 11.63
CA GLU A 312 -41.34 -54.24 12.77
C GLU A 312 -42.78 -54.76 12.82
N ASP A 313 -43.77 -53.89 12.60
CA ASP A 313 -45.19 -54.26 12.55
C ASP A 313 -45.46 -55.28 11.44
N PHE A 314 -44.89 -55.07 10.24
CA PHE A 314 -45.06 -56.00 9.11
C PHE A 314 -44.44 -57.38 9.39
N THR A 315 -43.30 -57.42 10.07
CA THR A 315 -42.60 -58.67 10.41
C THR A 315 -43.37 -59.48 11.45
N SER A 316 -44.13 -58.82 12.34
CA SER A 316 -45.00 -59.49 13.32
C SER A 316 -46.15 -60.27 12.67
N VAL A 317 -46.67 -59.80 11.53
CA VAL A 317 -47.77 -60.44 10.78
C VAL A 317 -47.31 -61.74 10.10
N ILE A 318 -46.07 -61.81 9.63
CA ILE A 318 -45.53 -62.97 8.89
C ILE A 318 -45.20 -64.16 9.80
N ARG A 319 -45.01 -63.95 11.11
CA ARG A 319 -44.67 -65.04 12.06
C ARG A 319 -45.85 -65.91 12.51
N GLN A 320 -47.05 -65.72 11.97
CA GLN A 320 -48.14 -66.68 12.20
C GLN A 320 -47.90 -67.95 11.38
N GLU A 321 -47.25 -68.96 11.98
CA GLU A 321 -46.99 -70.25 11.33
C GLU A 321 -48.31 -70.89 10.85
N PRO A 322 -48.42 -71.26 9.56
CA PRO A 322 -49.59 -71.95 9.06
C PRO A 322 -49.66 -73.37 9.65
N ALA A 323 -50.79 -73.70 10.27
CA ALA A 323 -51.05 -75.01 10.86
C ALA A 323 -50.82 -76.12 9.82
N ARG A 324 -49.91 -77.06 10.13
CA ARG A 324 -49.54 -78.15 9.21
C ARG A 324 -50.76 -79.02 8.89
N PRO A 325 -51.12 -79.20 7.61
CA PRO A 325 -52.21 -80.08 7.21
C PRO A 325 -51.81 -81.56 7.42
N ARG A 326 -52.72 -82.34 8.03
CA ARG A 326 -52.62 -83.81 8.10
C ARG A 326 -52.89 -84.39 6.71
N ILE A 327 -51.90 -85.07 6.14
CA ILE A 327 -52.11 -85.88 4.94
C ILE A 327 -52.64 -87.24 5.38
N ILE A 328 -53.82 -87.60 4.87
CA ILE A 328 -54.41 -88.93 4.97
C ILE A 328 -54.18 -89.55 3.60
N ASP A 329 -53.28 -90.53 3.52
CA ASP A 329 -53.10 -91.34 2.32
C ASP A 329 -54.18 -92.43 2.33
N ASP A 330 -55.12 -92.34 1.39
CA ASP A 330 -56.15 -93.36 1.18
C ASP A 330 -55.75 -94.20 -0.05
N ASP A 331 -55.50 -95.48 0.20
CA ASP A 331 -55.27 -96.54 -0.78
C ASP A 331 -56.54 -96.85 -1.57
N ALA A 332 -56.46 -96.88 -2.91
CA ALA A 332 -57.46 -97.57 -3.74
C ALA A 332 -56.90 -98.12 -5.07
N LYS A 333 -56.68 -99.44 -5.05
CA LYS A 333 -56.78 -100.48 -6.11
C LYS A 333 -55.84 -100.46 -7.32
#